data_AF-A0A7C5U588-F1
#
_entry.id   AF-A0A7C5U588-F1
#
_cell.length_a   1.000
_cell.length_b   1.000
_cell.length_c   1.000
_cell.angle_alpha   90.00
_cell.angle_beta   90.00
_cell.angle_gamma   90.00
#
_symmetry.space_group_name_H-M   'P 1'
#
loop_
_entity.id
_entity.type
_entity.pdbx_description
1 polymer ?
#
loop_
_entity_poly.entity_id
_entity_poly.type
_entity_poly.pdbx_seq_one_letter_code
_entity_poly.pdbx_strand_id
1 'polypeptide(L)'
;MHIYDVPETVEIITETGKRLRVTLNHPLLTPNGWKEAEKLKVGDEIKVINWIPSPPSRIKINNKPEGVKFPDEWNEDLATIIGIFVAEGSVDGGRISFTINVSEEELKKTIIEKMKVCFGLSNYSLSEPKVKNSLRIRFCNSELARWFDKYHKKEIPKEILLSPNDVAAAFLRGLFEGDGSCYFVEKKRIRKYGEREYKMWEVERTVSLKSSSRLLLEQVQTLLLRWGIISRIYEFLQTRGGYKKFGYVLLIRGKRNLELFQKNIGFISDKKNQKLEKCTKSYKREIKDYLPKDFEKIREIKRIFGWERVYDFEVPSTHSFFTNGILSHNTGKTLLAKAVANESGAYFISVNGPEFLSKFYGESLPYDEKILVRKNGLIQLEEIGKIVENREEVEVACFDEDFKVTFK
;
A
#
# COMPACT_ATOMS: atom_id res chain seq x y z
N MET A 1 -15.43 -11.57 17.58
CA MET A 1 -14.83 -10.26 17.28
C MET A 1 -15.05 -9.36 18.48
N HIS A 2 -13.99 -8.73 18.96
CA HIS A 2 -14.01 -7.91 20.17
C HIS A 2 -13.52 -6.50 19.85
N ILE A 3 -14.17 -5.49 20.43
CA ILE A 3 -13.81 -4.08 20.31
C ILE A 3 -13.67 -3.55 21.72
N TYR A 4 -12.59 -2.85 22.03
CA TYR A 4 -12.41 -2.21 23.33
C TYR A 4 -11.34 -1.13 23.28
N ASP A 5 -11.24 -0.36 24.37
CA ASP A 5 -10.37 0.81 24.44
C ASP A 5 -9.08 0.51 25.25
N VAL A 6 -7.97 0.78 24.57
CA VAL A 6 -6.55 0.85 24.90
C VAL A 6 -5.96 2.10 25.56
N PRO A 7 -5.42 2.17 26.79
CA PRO A 7 -4.73 3.39 27.23
C PRO A 7 -3.34 3.56 26.61
N GLU A 8 -2.78 2.49 26.04
CA GLU A 8 -1.44 2.46 25.46
C GLU A 8 -1.34 1.48 24.29
N THR A 9 -0.71 1.91 23.19
CA THR A 9 -0.32 1.06 22.06
C THR A 9 1.16 1.22 21.72
N VAL A 10 1.70 0.29 20.95
CA VAL A 10 3.06 0.33 20.40
C VAL A 10 3.00 0.38 18.88
N GLU A 11 3.64 1.38 18.29
CA GLU A 11 3.91 1.48 16.85
C GLU A 11 5.30 0.91 16.56
N ILE A 12 5.36 -0.16 15.77
CA ILE A 12 6.58 -0.81 15.31
C ILE A 12 6.83 -0.42 13.87
N ILE A 13 8.05 0.00 13.55
CA ILE A 13 8.45 0.41 12.20
C ILE A 13 9.66 -0.42 11.74
N THR A 14 9.55 -1.09 10.60
CA THR A 14 10.62 -1.92 10.04
C THR A 14 11.64 -1.10 9.23
N GLU A 15 12.75 -1.72 8.83
CA GLU A 15 13.77 -1.09 7.98
C GLU A 15 13.26 -0.66 6.59
N THR A 16 12.22 -1.31 6.07
CA THR A 16 11.55 -0.89 4.82
C THR A 16 10.47 0.18 5.05
N GLY A 17 10.22 0.55 6.31
CA GLY A 17 9.26 1.57 6.68
C GLY A 17 7.82 1.08 6.76
N LYS A 18 7.58 -0.24 6.73
CA LYS A 18 6.30 -0.84 7.13
C LYS A 18 6.03 -0.46 8.59
N ARG A 19 4.76 -0.26 8.91
CA ARG A 19 4.33 0.08 10.27
C ARG A 19 3.24 -0.85 10.71
N LEU A 20 3.24 -1.17 11.99
CA LEU A 20 2.18 -1.91 12.64
C LEU A 20 1.95 -1.27 14.00
N ARG A 21 0.71 -0.84 14.26
CA ARG A 21 0.30 -0.37 15.56
C ARG A 21 -0.53 -1.43 16.26
N VAL A 22 -0.10 -1.83 17.44
CA VAL A 22 -0.65 -2.97 18.20
C VAL A 22 -0.70 -2.66 19.69
N THR A 23 -1.53 -3.38 20.41
CA THR A 23 -1.47 -3.49 21.88
C THR A 23 -0.12 -4.04 22.36
N LEU A 24 0.27 -3.71 23.59
CA LEU A 24 1.56 -4.10 24.18
C LEU A 24 1.85 -5.60 24.14
N ASN A 25 0.86 -6.40 24.45
CA ASN A 25 0.98 -7.83 24.60
C ASN A 25 0.81 -8.59 23.25
N HIS A 26 0.56 -7.86 22.15
CA HIS A 26 0.32 -8.46 20.84
C HIS A 26 1.53 -9.26 20.33
N PRO A 27 1.41 -10.57 20.06
CA PRO A 27 2.54 -11.37 19.63
C PRO A 27 2.85 -11.19 18.15
N LEU A 28 4.14 -11.04 17.85
CA LEU A 28 4.70 -10.98 16.50
C LEU A 28 5.71 -12.10 16.31
N LEU A 29 5.72 -12.69 15.11
CA LEU A 29 6.59 -13.82 14.82
C LEU A 29 8.02 -13.34 14.57
N THR A 30 8.95 -13.79 15.41
CA THR A 30 10.40 -13.60 15.26
C THR A 30 11.06 -14.90 14.77
N PRO A 31 12.33 -14.87 14.32
CA PRO A 31 13.06 -16.10 13.97
C PRO A 31 13.14 -17.14 15.11
N ASN A 32 12.99 -16.70 16.36
CA ASN A 32 13.04 -17.55 17.56
C ASN A 32 11.64 -17.85 18.13
N GLY A 33 10.58 -17.62 17.35
CA GLY A 33 9.19 -17.83 17.76
C GLY A 33 8.43 -16.54 18.06
N TRP A 34 7.22 -16.69 18.61
CA TRP A 34 6.33 -15.58 18.92
C TRP A 34 6.84 -14.75 20.09
N LYS A 35 6.79 -13.43 19.96
CA LYS A 35 7.24 -12.48 20.97
C LYS A 35 6.29 -11.29 21.04
N GLU A 36 5.84 -10.97 22.25
CA GLU A 36 4.93 -9.83 22.50
C GLU A 36 5.56 -8.50 22.10
N ALA A 37 4.74 -7.57 21.61
CA ALA A 37 5.17 -6.30 21.07
C ALA A 37 6.00 -5.47 22.06
N GLU A 38 5.66 -5.49 23.35
CA GLU A 38 6.39 -4.76 24.39
C GLU A 38 7.78 -5.33 24.70
N LYS A 39 8.00 -6.61 24.40
CA LYS A 39 9.28 -7.29 24.63
C LYS A 39 10.25 -7.10 23.46
N LEU A 40 9.75 -6.63 22.31
CA LEU A 40 10.56 -6.38 21.12
C LEU A 40 11.49 -5.19 21.33
N LYS A 41 12.66 -5.26 20.68
CA LYS A 41 13.68 -4.21 20.72
C LYS A 41 14.05 -3.79 19.31
N VAL A 42 14.50 -2.55 19.15
CA VAL A 42 15.11 -2.09 17.90
C VAL A 42 16.27 -3.04 17.53
N GLY A 43 16.25 -3.53 16.29
CA GLY A 43 17.19 -4.53 15.79
C GLY A 43 16.66 -5.97 15.79
N ASP A 44 15.61 -6.29 16.57
CA ASP A 44 14.92 -7.58 16.47
C ASP A 44 14.33 -7.75 15.07
N GLU A 45 14.18 -9.00 14.62
CA GLU A 45 13.60 -9.33 13.31
C GLU A 45 12.17 -9.86 13.46
N ILE A 46 11.26 -9.38 12.62
CA ILE A 46 9.84 -9.79 12.58
C ILE A 46 9.45 -10.29 11.19
N LYS A 47 8.56 -11.28 11.13
CA LYS A 47 8.11 -11.89 9.88
C LYS A 47 7.31 -10.87 9.05
N VAL A 48 7.66 -10.74 7.78
CA VAL A 48 6.99 -9.87 6.82
C VAL A 48 6.53 -10.66 5.59
N ILE A 49 5.55 -10.12 4.89
CA ILE A 49 5.17 -10.64 3.57
C ILE A 49 6.07 -10.05 2.49
N ASN A 50 6.59 -10.91 1.63
CA ASN A 50 7.46 -10.54 0.52
C ASN A 50 6.83 -10.83 -0.86
N TRP A 51 5.67 -11.49 -0.88
CA TRP A 51 4.90 -11.79 -2.07
C TRP A 51 3.40 -11.94 -1.78
N ILE A 52 2.55 -11.45 -2.67
CA ILE A 52 1.09 -11.56 -2.58
C ILE A 52 0.57 -12.14 -3.90
N PRO A 53 -0.35 -13.13 -3.89
CA PRO A 53 -0.91 -13.67 -5.12
C PRO A 53 -1.76 -12.63 -5.87
N SER A 54 -1.81 -12.78 -7.20
CA SER A 54 -2.77 -12.04 -8.03
C SER A 54 -4.18 -12.50 -7.73
N PRO A 55 -5.16 -11.59 -7.59
CA PRO A 55 -6.57 -11.94 -7.69
C PRO A 55 -6.87 -12.61 -9.04
N PRO A 56 -7.81 -13.57 -9.08
CA PRO A 56 -8.04 -14.41 -10.25
C PRO A 56 -8.95 -13.78 -11.30
N SER A 57 -9.72 -12.75 -10.97
CA SER A 57 -10.80 -12.26 -11.84
C SER A 57 -10.91 -10.74 -11.83
N ARG A 58 -11.31 -10.19 -12.98
CA ARG A 58 -11.60 -8.76 -13.15
C ARG A 58 -12.89 -8.36 -12.46
N ILE A 59 -12.97 -7.10 -12.07
CA ILE A 59 -14.09 -6.55 -11.30
C ILE A 59 -15.13 -5.98 -12.24
N LYS A 60 -16.37 -6.46 -12.18
CA LYS A 60 -17.49 -5.86 -12.92
C LYS A 60 -17.88 -4.50 -12.36
N ILE A 61 -18.30 -3.61 -13.24
CA ILE A 61 -18.69 -2.24 -12.90
C ILE A 61 -20.21 -2.13 -12.93
N ASN A 62 -20.83 -2.12 -11.75
CA ASN A 62 -22.29 -2.10 -11.63
C ASN A 62 -22.87 -0.67 -11.66
N ASN A 63 -22.15 0.32 -11.13
CA ASN A 63 -22.63 1.70 -10.99
C ASN A 63 -22.02 2.61 -12.07
N LYS A 64 -22.47 2.43 -13.31
CA LYS A 64 -22.00 3.21 -14.46
C LYS A 64 -22.72 4.55 -14.56
N PRO A 65 -22.03 5.65 -14.93
CA PRO A 65 -22.66 6.93 -15.24
C PRO A 65 -23.64 6.79 -16.41
N GLU A 66 -24.82 7.38 -16.27
CA GLU A 66 -25.88 7.30 -17.29
C GLU A 66 -25.51 8.15 -18.52
N GLY A 67 -25.84 7.66 -19.72
CA GLY A 67 -25.58 8.39 -20.98
C GLY A 67 -24.10 8.53 -21.39
N VAL A 68 -23.19 7.82 -20.73
CA VAL A 68 -21.75 7.81 -21.06
C VAL A 68 -21.32 6.39 -21.44
N LYS A 69 -20.51 6.24 -22.49
CA LYS A 69 -19.85 4.97 -22.77
C LYS A 69 -19.03 4.57 -21.53
N PHE A 70 -19.04 3.29 -21.17
CA PHE A 70 -18.31 2.85 -20.00
C PHE A 70 -17.90 1.38 -20.14
N PRO A 71 -16.70 0.98 -19.69
CA PRO A 71 -16.31 -0.44 -19.65
C PRO A 71 -17.25 -1.29 -18.77
N ASP A 72 -17.43 -2.56 -19.12
CA ASP A 72 -18.22 -3.50 -18.30
C ASP A 72 -17.47 -3.97 -17.05
N GLU A 73 -16.15 -3.98 -17.12
CA GLU A 73 -15.24 -4.42 -16.06
C GLU A 73 -14.02 -3.51 -15.97
N TRP A 74 -13.33 -3.58 -14.83
CA TRP A 74 -12.03 -2.96 -14.65
C TRP A 74 -11.02 -3.67 -15.56
N ASN A 75 -10.52 -2.90 -16.53
CA ASN A 75 -9.51 -3.31 -17.49
C ASN A 75 -8.29 -2.36 -17.40
N GLU A 76 -7.27 -2.65 -18.20
CA GLU A 76 -6.01 -1.90 -18.21
C GLU A 76 -6.20 -0.43 -18.61
N ASP A 77 -7.08 -0.13 -19.57
CA ASP A 77 -7.34 1.23 -20.04
C ASP A 77 -7.98 2.09 -18.95
N LEU A 78 -9.00 1.56 -18.27
CA LEU A 78 -9.65 2.25 -17.15
C LEU A 78 -8.70 2.40 -15.97
N ALA A 79 -7.95 1.35 -15.63
CA ALA A 79 -6.96 1.41 -14.57
C ALA A 79 -5.87 2.44 -14.84
N THR A 80 -5.37 2.54 -16.07
CA THR A 80 -4.37 3.53 -16.48
C THR A 80 -4.86 4.95 -16.25
N ILE A 81 -6.06 5.29 -16.74
CA ILE A 81 -6.58 6.66 -16.60
C ILE A 81 -6.90 7.01 -15.15
N ILE A 82 -7.35 6.04 -14.34
CA ILE A 82 -7.58 6.25 -12.91
C ILE A 82 -6.26 6.41 -12.15
N GLY A 83 -5.21 5.67 -12.50
CA GLY A 83 -3.87 5.87 -11.96
C GLY A 83 -3.33 7.27 -12.24
N ILE A 84 -3.48 7.74 -13.49
CA ILE A 84 -3.12 9.10 -13.87
C ILE A 84 -3.98 10.13 -13.12
N PHE A 85 -5.28 9.86 -12.95
CA PHE A 85 -6.18 10.76 -12.23
C PHE A 85 -5.83 10.87 -10.74
N VAL A 86 -5.47 9.77 -10.08
CA VAL A 86 -5.01 9.82 -8.69
C VAL A 86 -3.73 10.66 -8.57
N ALA A 87 -2.86 10.67 -9.59
CA ALA A 87 -1.67 11.52 -9.61
C ALA A 87 -1.99 13.00 -9.90
N GLU A 88 -2.60 13.28 -11.06
CA GLU A 88 -2.67 14.62 -11.68
C GLU A 88 -4.09 15.18 -11.81
N GLY A 89 -5.07 14.41 -11.34
CA GLY A 89 -6.49 14.66 -11.54
C GLY A 89 -7.14 15.58 -10.51
N SER A 90 -8.20 16.23 -10.94
CA SER A 90 -9.11 17.00 -10.08
C SER A 90 -10.50 17.06 -10.72
N VAL A 91 -11.53 17.20 -9.88
CA VAL A 91 -12.89 17.49 -10.31
C VAL A 91 -13.26 18.90 -9.87
N ASP A 92 -13.84 19.69 -10.77
CA ASP A 92 -14.36 21.02 -10.48
C ASP A 92 -15.57 21.34 -11.36
N GLY A 93 -16.72 21.65 -10.74
CA GLY A 93 -17.93 22.11 -11.43
C GLY A 93 -18.38 21.22 -12.60
N GLY A 94 -18.41 19.90 -12.41
CA GLY A 94 -18.80 18.94 -13.45
C GLY A 94 -17.73 18.67 -14.51
N ARG A 95 -16.48 19.06 -14.24
CA ARG A 95 -15.36 18.93 -15.18
C ARG A 95 -14.26 18.08 -14.57
N ILE A 96 -13.73 17.16 -15.38
CA ILE A 96 -12.58 16.33 -15.05
C ILE A 96 -11.36 17.02 -15.63
N SER A 97 -10.37 17.33 -14.79
CA SER A 97 -9.17 18.03 -15.22
C SER A 97 -7.92 17.24 -14.83
N PHE A 98 -6.99 17.11 -15.77
CA PHE A 98 -5.64 16.60 -15.56
C PHE A 98 -4.67 17.76 -15.72
N THR A 99 -3.81 18.02 -14.74
CA THR A 99 -2.79 19.07 -14.83
C THR A 99 -1.42 18.44 -14.91
N ILE A 100 -0.79 18.49 -16.08
CA ILE A 100 0.51 17.87 -16.36
C ILE A 100 1.55 18.94 -16.72
N ASN A 101 2.81 18.56 -16.91
CA ASN A 101 3.80 19.44 -17.48
C ASN A 101 3.58 19.60 -19.00
N VAL A 102 3.80 20.81 -19.54
CA VAL A 102 3.67 21.09 -20.99
C VAL A 102 4.56 20.18 -21.84
N SER A 103 5.69 19.71 -21.31
CA SER A 103 6.62 18.80 -22.01
C SER A 103 6.19 17.33 -22.03
N GLU A 104 5.10 16.95 -21.37
CA GLU A 104 4.63 15.56 -21.24
C GLU A 104 3.62 15.18 -22.34
N GLU A 105 4.04 15.31 -23.60
CA GLU A 105 3.17 15.08 -24.76
C GLU A 105 2.67 13.62 -24.87
N GLU A 106 3.48 12.62 -24.48
CA GLU A 106 3.07 11.21 -24.45
C GLU A 106 1.95 10.99 -23.42
N LEU A 107 2.09 11.52 -22.21
CA LEU A 107 1.07 11.42 -21.17
C LEU A 107 -0.22 12.12 -21.60
N LYS A 108 -0.14 13.30 -22.22
CA LYS A 108 -1.29 13.99 -22.80
C LYS A 108 -2.03 13.12 -23.82
N LYS A 109 -1.29 12.51 -24.76
CA LYS A 109 -1.87 11.60 -25.77
C LYS A 109 -2.56 10.42 -25.11
N THR A 110 -1.93 9.79 -24.13
CA THR A 110 -2.52 8.68 -23.37
C THR A 110 -3.80 9.11 -22.64
N ILE A 111 -3.82 10.27 -21.97
CA ILE A 111 -5.03 10.78 -21.31
C ILE A 111 -6.18 10.92 -22.31
N ILE A 112 -5.94 11.57 -23.45
CA ILE A 112 -6.98 11.78 -24.48
C ILE A 112 -7.46 10.45 -25.05
N GLU A 113 -6.54 9.55 -25.37
CA GLU A 113 -6.85 8.23 -25.90
C GLU A 113 -7.69 7.42 -24.91
N LYS A 114 -7.27 7.31 -23.64
CA LYS A 114 -8.00 6.50 -22.64
C LYS A 114 -9.35 7.12 -22.28
N MET A 115 -9.47 8.45 -22.23
CA MET A 115 -10.77 9.11 -22.05
C MET A 115 -11.73 8.82 -23.21
N LYS A 116 -11.22 8.76 -24.45
CA LYS A 116 -12.01 8.36 -25.63
C LYS A 116 -12.37 6.88 -25.61
N VAL A 117 -11.41 6.00 -25.34
CA VAL A 117 -11.62 4.54 -25.35
C VAL A 117 -12.61 4.13 -24.27
N CYS A 118 -12.38 4.55 -23.02
CA CYS A 118 -13.22 4.19 -21.89
C CYS A 118 -14.59 4.89 -21.95
N PHE A 119 -14.60 6.21 -22.23
CA PHE A 119 -15.80 7.03 -22.00
C PHE A 119 -16.42 7.65 -23.25
N GLY A 120 -15.84 7.44 -24.43
CA GLY A 120 -16.30 8.07 -25.67
C GLY A 120 -16.05 9.59 -25.73
N LEU A 121 -15.34 10.16 -24.76
CA LEU A 121 -15.12 11.60 -24.66
C LEU A 121 -13.95 12.04 -25.53
N SER A 122 -14.25 12.52 -26.74
CA SER A 122 -13.26 13.11 -27.66
C SER A 122 -13.15 14.63 -27.53
N ASN A 123 -14.16 15.29 -26.97
CA ASN A 123 -14.17 16.74 -26.78
C ASN A 123 -13.45 17.09 -25.48
N TYR A 124 -12.37 17.87 -25.61
CA TYR A 124 -11.61 18.39 -24.47
C TYR A 124 -11.13 19.82 -24.76
N SER A 125 -10.82 20.56 -23.70
CA SER A 125 -10.18 21.87 -23.79
C SER A 125 -8.79 21.82 -23.18
N LEU A 126 -7.87 22.60 -23.74
CA LEU A 126 -6.53 22.83 -23.20
C LEU A 126 -6.46 24.26 -22.63
N SER A 127 -5.79 24.42 -21.49
CA SER A 127 -5.50 25.73 -20.91
C SER A 127 -4.19 25.68 -20.14
N GLU A 128 -3.45 26.79 -20.11
CA GLU A 128 -2.24 26.93 -19.31
C GLU A 128 -2.59 27.62 -17.98
N PRO A 129 -2.54 26.92 -16.83
CA PRO A 129 -2.73 27.55 -15.53
C PRO A 129 -1.65 28.60 -15.27
N LYS A 130 -1.87 29.47 -14.27
CA LYS A 130 -0.86 30.46 -13.83
C LYS A 130 0.48 29.85 -13.38
N VAL A 131 0.52 28.53 -13.14
CA VAL A 131 1.73 27.81 -12.76
C VAL A 131 2.59 27.58 -14.01
N LYS A 132 3.85 27.99 -13.93
CA LYS A 132 4.81 27.88 -15.05
C LYS A 132 4.93 26.43 -15.54
N ASN A 133 4.92 26.26 -16.87
CA ASN A 133 5.07 24.98 -17.56
C ASN A 133 3.97 23.94 -17.23
N SER A 134 2.79 24.39 -16.81
CA SER A 134 1.64 23.50 -16.59
C SER A 134 0.67 23.55 -17.76
N LEU A 135 0.15 22.39 -18.13
CA LEU A 135 -0.92 22.21 -19.11
C LEU A 135 -2.10 21.54 -18.42
N ARG A 136 -3.28 22.12 -18.53
CA ARG A 136 -4.53 21.51 -18.04
C ARG A 136 -5.35 20.99 -19.20
N ILE A 137 -5.60 19.69 -19.19
CA ILE A 137 -6.50 18.98 -20.10
C ILE A 137 -7.83 18.79 -19.37
N ARG A 138 -8.94 19.23 -19.99
CA ARG A 138 -10.25 19.24 -19.34
C ARG A 138 -11.32 18.60 -20.20
N PHE A 139 -12.10 17.73 -19.57
CA PHE A 139 -13.28 17.08 -20.14
C PHE A 139 -14.52 17.54 -19.39
N CYS A 140 -15.57 17.92 -20.13
CA CYS A 140 -16.82 18.39 -19.56
C CYS A 140 -17.88 17.28 -19.65
N ASN A 141 -18.19 16.65 -18.51
CA ASN A 141 -19.29 15.70 -18.39
C ASN A 141 -19.63 15.55 -16.89
N SER A 142 -20.78 16.09 -16.48
CA SER A 142 -21.14 16.16 -15.06
C SER A 142 -21.33 14.78 -14.42
N GLU A 143 -21.91 13.82 -15.13
CA GLU A 143 -22.09 12.44 -14.63
C GLU A 143 -20.75 11.76 -14.39
N LEU A 144 -19.87 11.80 -15.38
CA LEU A 144 -18.55 11.20 -15.28
C LEU A 144 -17.69 11.92 -14.24
N ALA A 145 -17.79 13.25 -14.14
CA ALA A 145 -17.11 14.02 -13.11
C ALA A 145 -17.50 13.58 -11.70
N ARG A 146 -18.80 13.37 -11.43
CA ARG A 146 -19.27 12.81 -10.15
C ARG A 146 -18.71 11.41 -9.88
N TRP A 147 -18.54 10.60 -10.92
CA TRP A 147 -17.95 9.28 -10.78
C TRP A 147 -16.44 9.34 -10.48
N PHE A 148 -15.69 10.21 -11.17
CA PHE A 148 -14.26 10.43 -10.93
C PHE A 148 -14.00 11.03 -9.55
N ASP A 149 -14.90 11.86 -9.04
CA ASP A 149 -14.78 12.48 -7.72
C ASP A 149 -14.67 11.45 -6.61
N LYS A 150 -15.15 10.21 -6.79
CA LYS A 150 -14.94 9.12 -5.81
C LYS A 150 -13.46 8.79 -5.58
N TYR A 151 -12.59 9.10 -6.55
CA TYR A 151 -11.17 8.80 -6.55
C TYR A 151 -10.28 10.04 -6.36
N HIS A 152 -10.84 11.17 -5.89
CA HIS A 152 -10.05 12.37 -5.59
C HIS A 152 -9.10 12.16 -4.39
N LYS A 153 -9.41 11.20 -3.53
CA LYS A 153 -8.56 10.85 -2.39
C LYS A 153 -7.29 10.19 -2.91
N LYS A 154 -6.14 10.60 -2.35
CA LYS A 154 -4.84 10.00 -2.63
C LYS A 154 -4.77 8.63 -1.95
N GLU A 155 -5.43 7.64 -2.55
CA GLU A 155 -5.54 6.24 -2.12
C GLU A 155 -5.68 5.35 -3.36
N ILE A 156 -5.31 4.07 -3.27
CA ILE A 156 -5.59 3.10 -4.34
C ILE A 156 -7.08 2.71 -4.25
N PRO A 157 -7.84 2.80 -5.35
CA PRO A 157 -9.22 2.30 -5.38
C PRO A 157 -9.26 0.83 -4.96
N LYS A 158 -10.25 0.45 -4.14
CA LYS A 158 -10.40 -0.95 -3.72
C LYS A 158 -10.48 -1.85 -4.95
N GLU A 159 -11.20 -1.44 -5.99
CA GLU A 159 -11.37 -2.20 -7.22
C GLU A 159 -10.03 -2.55 -7.90
N ILE A 160 -9.01 -1.68 -7.78
CA ILE A 160 -7.65 -1.96 -8.28
C ILE A 160 -6.93 -2.97 -7.39
N LEU A 161 -7.01 -2.83 -6.07
CA LEU A 161 -6.50 -3.85 -5.14
C LEU A 161 -7.17 -5.19 -5.45
N LEU A 162 -8.44 -5.19 -5.77
CA LEU A 162 -9.21 -6.38 -6.05
C LEU A 162 -8.95 -6.98 -7.44
N SER A 163 -8.36 -6.23 -8.37
CA SER A 163 -8.18 -6.67 -9.75
C SER A 163 -6.91 -7.51 -9.97
N PRO A 164 -6.82 -8.29 -11.07
CA PRO A 164 -5.64 -9.07 -11.41
C PRO A 164 -4.41 -8.19 -11.74
N ASN A 165 -3.25 -8.83 -11.87
CA ASN A 165 -1.97 -8.15 -12.04
C ASN A 165 -1.88 -7.24 -13.26
N ASP A 166 -2.50 -7.57 -14.38
CA ASP A 166 -2.53 -6.74 -15.59
C ASP A 166 -3.20 -5.37 -15.33
N VAL A 167 -4.38 -5.37 -14.70
CA VAL A 167 -5.14 -4.19 -14.32
C VAL A 167 -4.39 -3.39 -13.24
N ALA A 168 -3.90 -4.08 -12.21
CA ALA A 168 -3.13 -3.43 -11.13
C ALA A 168 -1.84 -2.79 -11.63
N ALA A 169 -1.12 -3.45 -12.54
CA ALA A 169 0.07 -2.89 -13.19
C ALA A 169 -0.27 -1.66 -14.03
N ALA A 170 -1.38 -1.67 -14.77
CA ALA A 170 -1.80 -0.53 -15.56
C ALA A 170 -2.13 0.71 -14.70
N PHE A 171 -2.80 0.51 -13.56
CA PHE A 171 -3.01 1.58 -12.57
C PHE A 171 -1.69 2.12 -12.04
N LEU A 172 -0.78 1.24 -11.59
CA LEU A 172 0.52 1.66 -11.08
C LEU A 172 1.33 2.40 -12.15
N ARG A 173 1.30 1.96 -13.40
CA ARG A 173 1.97 2.63 -14.53
C ARG A 173 1.47 4.06 -14.70
N GLY A 174 0.14 4.27 -14.66
CA GLY A 174 -0.46 5.61 -14.70
C GLY A 174 -0.07 6.49 -13.51
N LEU A 175 -0.12 5.93 -12.31
CA LEU A 175 0.25 6.62 -11.07
C LEU A 175 1.73 7.04 -11.04
N PHE A 176 2.63 6.14 -11.43
CA PHE A 176 4.07 6.40 -11.52
C PHE A 176 4.42 7.32 -12.70
N GLU A 177 3.60 7.38 -13.74
CA GLU A 177 3.80 8.36 -14.80
C GLU A 177 3.54 9.79 -14.32
N GLY A 178 2.52 10.03 -13.50
CA GLY A 178 2.30 11.38 -12.94
C GLY A 178 3.27 11.70 -11.80
N ASP A 179 3.04 11.09 -10.64
CA ASP A 179 3.76 11.42 -9.38
C ASP A 179 5.12 10.72 -9.25
N GLY A 180 5.45 9.80 -10.16
CA GLY A 180 6.66 8.98 -10.12
C GLY A 180 7.86 9.56 -10.88
N SER A 181 9.05 9.17 -10.45
CA SER A 181 10.33 9.60 -11.03
C SER A 181 11.33 8.46 -11.07
N CYS A 182 12.24 8.50 -12.04
CA CYS A 182 13.37 7.58 -12.13
C CYS A 182 14.68 8.39 -12.13
N TYR A 183 15.60 8.05 -11.22
CA TYR A 183 16.87 8.73 -11.02
C TYR A 183 18.05 7.79 -11.24
N PHE A 184 19.02 8.29 -12.00
CA PHE A 184 20.37 7.76 -12.11
C PHE A 184 21.33 8.88 -11.70
N VAL A 185 21.90 8.80 -10.50
CA VAL A 185 22.78 9.85 -9.97
C VAL A 185 24.12 9.26 -9.57
N GLU A 186 25.19 9.77 -10.16
CA GLU A 186 26.55 9.44 -9.75
C GLU A 186 26.98 10.40 -8.64
N LYS A 187 27.18 9.86 -7.44
CA LYS A 187 27.60 10.60 -6.26
C LYS A 187 29.03 10.24 -5.91
N LYS A 188 29.83 11.26 -5.63
CA LYS A 188 31.15 11.07 -5.02
C LYS A 188 30.95 10.82 -3.53
N ARG A 189 31.32 9.63 -3.07
CA ARG A 189 31.32 9.27 -1.66
C ARG A 189 32.74 9.19 -1.16
N ILE A 190 33.00 9.80 -0.02
CA ILE A 190 34.28 9.71 0.67
C ILE A 190 34.08 8.75 1.84
N ARG A 191 34.81 7.63 1.84
CA ARG A 191 34.88 6.73 3.00
C ARG A 191 36.17 6.99 3.76
N LYS A 192 36.07 7.20 5.07
CA LYS A 192 37.21 7.26 5.98
C LYS A 192 37.44 5.89 6.61
N TYR A 193 38.68 5.42 6.59
CA TYR A 193 39.11 4.26 7.34
C TYR A 193 40.37 4.64 8.11
N GLY A 194 40.21 4.93 9.40
CA GLY A 194 41.22 5.69 10.17
C GLY A 194 41.39 7.10 9.58
N GLU A 195 42.64 7.53 9.41
CA GLU A 195 43.00 8.83 8.80
C GLU A 195 42.93 8.84 7.27
N ARG A 196 42.76 7.68 6.62
CA ARG A 196 42.78 7.56 5.15
C ARG A 196 41.40 7.83 4.55
N GLU A 197 41.36 8.68 3.54
CA GLU A 197 40.17 8.98 2.75
C GLU A 197 40.17 8.25 1.40
N TYR A 198 39.12 7.47 1.14
CA TYR A 198 38.88 6.81 -0.14
C TYR A 198 37.74 7.52 -0.86
N LYS A 199 38.06 8.12 -2.01
CA LYS A 199 37.08 8.71 -2.93
C LYS A 199 36.53 7.60 -3.83
N MET A 200 35.23 7.37 -3.78
CA MET A 200 34.56 6.33 -4.55
C MET A 200 33.28 6.89 -5.16
N TRP A 201 32.97 6.46 -6.39
CA TRP A 201 31.74 6.85 -7.07
C TRP A 201 30.64 5.83 -6.75
N GLU A 202 29.58 6.30 -6.11
CA GLU A 202 28.38 5.52 -5.84
C GLU A 202 27.29 5.95 -6.82
N VAL A 203 26.73 4.99 -7.54
CA VAL A 203 25.66 5.25 -8.51
C VAL A 203 24.33 4.91 -7.85
N GLU A 204 23.53 5.94 -7.58
CA GLU A 204 22.17 5.80 -7.09
C GLU A 204 21.22 5.53 -8.26
N ARG A 205 20.47 4.43 -8.15
CA ARG A 205 19.52 3.95 -9.16
C ARG A 205 18.19 3.73 -8.46
N THR A 206 17.22 4.59 -8.72
CA THR A 206 15.99 4.60 -7.93
C THR A 206 14.80 4.95 -8.79
N VAL A 207 13.75 4.14 -8.74
CA VAL A 207 12.39 4.57 -9.06
C VAL A 207 11.75 5.06 -7.77
N SER A 208 11.09 6.20 -7.80
CA SER A 208 10.46 6.80 -6.63
C SER A 208 9.05 7.28 -6.91
N LEU A 209 8.20 7.24 -5.89
CA LEU A 209 6.87 7.85 -5.90
C LEU A 209 6.72 8.75 -4.68
N LYS A 210 6.43 10.03 -4.89
CA LYS A 210 6.24 11.00 -3.79
C LYS A 210 4.75 11.25 -3.60
N SER A 211 4.31 11.37 -2.34
CA SER A 211 2.93 11.72 -2.03
C SER A 211 2.83 12.44 -0.70
N SER A 212 1.78 13.25 -0.54
CA SER A 212 1.37 13.77 0.77
C SER A 212 0.54 12.76 1.57
N SER A 213 -0.01 11.75 0.90
CA SER A 213 -0.71 10.64 1.53
C SER A 213 0.26 9.50 1.77
N ARG A 214 0.53 9.21 3.05
CA ARG A 214 1.29 8.04 3.46
C ARG A 214 0.55 6.76 3.09
N LEU A 215 -0.76 6.75 3.29
CA LEU A 215 -1.64 5.63 3.00
C LEU A 215 -1.52 5.16 1.55
N LEU A 216 -1.53 6.10 0.58
CA LEU A 216 -1.32 5.76 -0.83
C LEU A 216 -0.02 4.97 -1.01
N LEU A 217 1.07 5.43 -0.39
CA LEU A 217 2.37 4.79 -0.55
C LEU A 217 2.44 3.43 0.14
N GLU A 218 1.75 3.22 1.27
CA GLU A 218 1.65 1.92 1.94
C GLU A 218 0.83 0.92 1.11
N GLN A 219 -0.27 1.39 0.49
CA GLN A 219 -1.04 0.60 -0.46
C GLN A 219 -0.22 0.26 -1.72
N VAL A 220 0.54 1.22 -2.26
CA VAL A 220 1.46 0.96 -3.39
C VAL A 220 2.56 -0.02 -2.97
N GLN A 221 3.16 0.14 -1.80
CA GLN A 221 4.20 -0.76 -1.28
C GLN A 221 3.66 -2.20 -1.17
N THR A 222 2.44 -2.36 -0.67
CA THR A 222 1.77 -3.66 -0.59
C THR A 222 1.47 -4.23 -1.97
N LEU A 223 0.91 -3.41 -2.88
CA LEU A 223 0.55 -3.87 -4.22
C LEU A 223 1.77 -4.32 -5.04
N LEU A 224 2.92 -3.65 -4.85
CA LEU A 224 4.20 -4.02 -5.48
C LEU A 224 4.69 -5.43 -5.10
N LEU A 225 4.25 -5.97 -3.95
CA LEU A 225 4.59 -7.34 -3.54
C LEU A 225 4.00 -8.40 -4.47
N ARG A 226 2.99 -8.08 -5.29
CA ARG A 226 2.45 -9.01 -6.30
C ARG A 226 3.47 -9.47 -7.33
N TRP A 227 4.44 -8.62 -7.61
CA TRP A 227 5.56 -8.92 -8.50
C TRP A 227 6.84 -9.22 -7.70
N GLY A 228 6.75 -9.35 -6.38
CA GLY A 228 7.91 -9.52 -5.49
C GLY A 228 8.83 -8.30 -5.44
N ILE A 229 8.33 -7.11 -5.78
CA ILE A 229 9.08 -5.85 -5.77
C ILE A 229 9.09 -5.31 -4.34
N ILE A 230 10.27 -5.30 -3.72
CA ILE A 230 10.45 -4.71 -2.40
C ILE A 230 10.75 -3.22 -2.55
N SER A 231 9.97 -2.39 -1.87
CA SER A 231 10.15 -0.94 -1.83
C SER A 231 10.29 -0.44 -0.39
N ARG A 232 10.81 0.79 -0.22
CA ARG A 232 10.99 1.41 1.10
C ARG A 232 10.29 2.75 1.17
N ILE A 233 9.59 3.03 2.27
CA ILE A 233 8.92 4.31 2.51
C ILE A 233 9.74 5.14 3.49
N TYR A 234 10.00 6.39 3.10
CA TYR A 234 10.65 7.39 3.93
C TYR A 234 9.73 8.60 4.13
N GLU A 235 9.88 9.21 5.29
CA GLU A 235 9.22 10.46 5.65
C GLU A 235 10.26 11.60 5.56
N PHE A 236 9.83 12.76 5.06
CA PHE A 236 10.66 13.94 4.97
C PHE A 236 9.85 15.21 5.26
N LEU A 237 10.53 16.24 5.73
CA LEU A 237 9.94 17.56 5.89
C LEU A 237 10.09 18.35 4.59
N GLN A 238 8.96 18.80 4.05
CA GLN A 238 8.92 19.71 2.91
C GLN A 238 8.67 21.13 3.42
N THR A 239 9.53 22.07 3.03
CA THR A 239 9.30 23.50 3.28
C THR A 239 8.62 24.11 2.06
N ARG A 240 7.42 24.68 2.23
CA ARG A 240 6.69 25.39 1.16
C ARG A 240 6.12 26.69 1.72
N GLY A 241 6.58 27.82 1.18
CA GLY A 241 6.13 29.16 1.60
C GLY A 241 6.35 29.48 3.09
N GLY A 242 7.45 28.98 3.68
CA GLY A 242 7.77 29.16 5.11
C GLY A 242 7.17 28.11 6.05
N TYR A 243 6.19 27.33 5.60
CA TYR A 243 5.57 26.26 6.39
C TYR A 243 6.25 24.92 6.16
N LYS A 244 6.46 24.15 7.23
CA LYS A 244 6.95 22.77 7.17
C LYS A 244 5.76 21.82 7.15
N LYS A 245 5.67 20.99 6.11
CA LYS A 245 4.68 19.92 6.00
C LYS A 245 5.39 18.59 5.81
N PHE A 246 4.90 17.53 6.45
CA PHE A 246 5.39 16.19 6.20
C PHE A 246 5.00 15.72 4.80
N GLY A 247 5.95 15.10 4.11
CA GLY A 247 5.77 14.41 2.85
C GLY A 247 6.39 13.02 2.92
N TYR A 248 5.93 12.14 2.04
CA TYR A 248 6.36 10.75 2.03
C TYR A 248 6.91 10.38 0.65
N VAL A 249 7.87 9.47 0.62
CA VAL A 249 8.45 8.96 -0.61
C VAL A 249 8.65 7.45 -0.51
N LEU A 250 8.15 6.73 -1.52
CA LEU A 250 8.40 5.32 -1.74
C LEU A 250 9.56 5.19 -2.71
N LEU A 251 10.55 4.35 -2.39
CA LEU A 251 11.74 4.11 -3.20
C LEU A 251 11.84 2.63 -3.57
N ILE A 252 11.99 2.36 -4.86
CA ILE A 252 12.31 1.05 -5.43
C ILE A 252 13.79 1.10 -5.86
N ARG A 253 14.60 0.23 -5.26
CA ARG A 253 16.06 0.18 -5.47
C ARG A 253 16.53 -1.26 -5.58
N GLY A 254 17.72 -1.44 -6.16
CA GLY A 254 18.33 -2.75 -6.37
C GLY A 254 17.94 -3.33 -7.73
N LYS A 255 18.87 -4.08 -8.32
CA LYS A 255 18.77 -4.59 -9.71
C LYS A 255 17.47 -5.37 -9.93
N ARG A 256 17.24 -6.43 -9.14
CA ARG A 256 16.04 -7.28 -9.19
C ARG A 256 14.75 -6.48 -9.15
N ASN A 257 14.60 -5.58 -8.17
CA ASN A 257 13.38 -4.79 -8.02
C ASN A 257 13.15 -3.85 -9.21
N LEU A 258 14.22 -3.24 -9.73
CA LEU A 258 14.13 -2.36 -10.90
C LEU A 258 13.81 -3.13 -12.18
N GLU A 259 14.37 -4.33 -12.36
CA GLU A 259 14.07 -5.22 -13.48
C GLU A 259 12.63 -5.74 -13.42
N LEU A 260 12.15 -6.15 -12.24
CA LEU A 260 10.76 -6.54 -12.02
C LEU A 260 9.81 -5.37 -12.28
N PHE A 261 10.15 -4.15 -11.83
CA PHE A 261 9.37 -2.95 -12.12
C PHE A 261 9.36 -2.67 -13.64
N GLN A 262 10.52 -2.73 -14.30
CA GLN A 262 10.64 -2.52 -15.75
C GLN A 262 9.81 -3.52 -16.56
N LYS A 263 9.88 -4.81 -16.19
CA LYS A 263 9.19 -5.89 -16.90
C LYS A 263 7.68 -5.84 -16.74
N ASN A 264 7.19 -5.56 -15.52
CA ASN A 264 5.78 -5.76 -15.20
C ASN A 264 4.95 -4.47 -15.17
N ILE A 265 5.57 -3.33 -14.83
CA ILE A 265 4.86 -2.07 -14.62
C ILE A 265 5.36 -1.03 -15.62
N GLY A 266 6.62 -0.64 -15.54
CA GLY A 266 7.23 0.37 -16.41
C GLY A 266 6.60 1.77 -16.26
N PHE A 267 6.89 2.62 -17.22
CA PHE A 267 6.31 3.96 -17.36
C PHE A 267 5.52 4.06 -18.67
N ILE A 268 4.72 5.11 -18.82
CA ILE A 268 4.05 5.43 -20.08
C ILE A 268 5.07 6.07 -21.03
N SER A 269 5.87 7.02 -20.55
CA SER A 269 6.79 7.77 -21.42
C SER A 269 8.09 7.05 -21.72
N ASP A 270 8.52 7.10 -22.98
CA ASP A 270 9.82 6.57 -23.42
C ASP A 270 10.97 7.20 -22.64
N LYS A 271 10.88 8.49 -22.36
CA LYS A 271 11.89 9.23 -21.58
C LYS A 271 12.12 8.62 -20.20
N LYS A 272 11.06 8.22 -19.48
CA LYS A 272 11.20 7.59 -18.15
C LYS A 272 11.64 6.13 -18.29
N ASN A 273 11.15 5.40 -19.28
CA ASN A 273 11.57 4.03 -19.56
C ASN A 273 13.06 3.92 -19.94
N GLN A 274 13.60 4.83 -20.75
CA GLN A 274 15.04 4.89 -21.08
C GLN A 274 15.91 5.17 -19.84
N LYS A 275 15.44 6.04 -18.92
CA LYS A 275 16.13 6.27 -17.64
C LYS A 275 16.13 5.02 -16.77
N LEU A 276 15.01 4.30 -16.72
CA LEU A 276 14.89 3.03 -16.01
C LEU A 276 15.82 1.97 -16.61
N GLU A 277 15.87 1.88 -17.93
CA GLU A 277 16.77 0.97 -18.64
C GLU A 277 18.25 1.28 -18.37
N LYS A 278 18.62 2.57 -18.33
CA LYS A 278 19.96 2.98 -17.90
C LYS A 278 20.25 2.54 -16.46
N CYS A 279 19.26 2.61 -15.57
CA CYS A 279 19.41 2.13 -14.20
C CYS A 279 19.64 0.61 -14.15
N THR A 280 18.86 -0.19 -14.87
CA THR A 280 18.99 -1.67 -14.85
C THR A 280 20.29 -2.14 -15.53
N LYS A 281 20.65 -1.58 -16.69
CA LYS A 281 21.87 -1.96 -17.44
C LYS A 281 23.19 -1.56 -16.77
N SER A 282 23.18 -0.53 -15.92
CA SER A 282 24.40 -0.01 -15.30
C SER A 282 24.93 -0.84 -14.11
N TYR A 283 24.27 -1.93 -13.73
CA TYR A 283 24.77 -2.86 -12.72
C TYR A 283 25.90 -3.72 -13.32
N LYS A 284 27.15 -3.46 -12.91
CA LYS A 284 28.36 -4.13 -13.44
C LYS A 284 28.63 -5.54 -12.90
N ARG A 285 28.01 -5.89 -11.76
CA ARG A 285 28.17 -7.21 -11.13
C ARG A 285 26.83 -7.92 -11.15
N GLU A 286 26.85 -9.22 -11.42
CA GLU A 286 25.76 -10.10 -10.97
C GLU A 286 25.70 -10.00 -9.44
N ILE A 287 24.59 -9.48 -8.95
CA ILE A 287 24.27 -9.55 -7.54
C ILE A 287 23.72 -10.95 -7.34
N LYS A 288 24.32 -11.75 -6.44
CA LYS A 288 23.68 -12.97 -5.94
C LYS A 288 22.30 -12.54 -5.42
N ASP A 289 21.28 -13.00 -6.12
CA ASP A 289 19.92 -12.56 -5.93
C ASP A 289 19.51 -12.94 -4.49
N TYR A 290 19.47 -11.97 -3.59
CA TYR A 290 18.92 -12.23 -2.27
C TYR A 290 17.42 -12.32 -2.45
N LEU A 291 16.87 -13.54 -2.30
CA LEU A 291 15.45 -13.73 -2.06
C LEU A 291 15.02 -12.72 -0.98
N PRO A 292 13.89 -12.03 -1.16
CA PRO A 292 13.44 -11.07 -0.17
C PRO A 292 13.31 -11.77 1.17
N LYS A 293 13.99 -11.26 2.19
CA LYS A 293 14.01 -11.91 3.50
C LYS A 293 12.58 -12.00 4.03
N ASP A 294 12.25 -13.19 4.53
CA ASP A 294 11.00 -13.45 5.23
C ASP A 294 10.87 -12.65 6.53
N PHE A 295 11.98 -12.11 7.03
CA PHE A 295 12.04 -11.29 8.23
C PHE A 295 12.71 -9.96 7.95
N GLU A 296 12.21 -8.90 8.58
CA GLU A 296 12.80 -7.57 8.56
C GLU A 296 13.17 -7.09 9.95
N LYS A 297 14.27 -6.32 10.03
CA LYS A 297 14.68 -5.68 11.28
C LYS A 297 13.74 -4.55 11.65
N ILE A 298 13.41 -4.47 12.94
CA ILE A 298 12.75 -3.34 13.55
C ILE A 298 13.72 -2.17 13.58
N ARG A 299 13.35 -1.06 12.95
CA ARG A 299 14.11 0.18 12.93
C ARG A 299 13.76 1.08 14.11
N GLU A 300 12.49 1.09 14.49
CA GLU A 300 11.96 2.03 15.48
C GLU A 300 10.75 1.42 16.18
N ILE A 301 10.62 1.67 17.48
CA ILE A 301 9.48 1.28 18.31
C ILE A 301 9.05 2.53 19.08
N LYS A 302 7.77 2.89 19.00
CA LYS A 302 7.20 4.02 19.74
C LYS A 302 6.07 3.54 20.62
N ARG A 303 6.12 3.89 21.90
CA ARG A 303 4.96 3.79 22.79
C ARG A 303 4.08 5.01 22.59
N ILE A 304 2.79 4.78 22.41
CA ILE A 304 1.80 5.83 22.21
C ILE A 304 0.80 5.73 23.36
N PHE A 305 0.75 6.78 24.16
CA PHE A 305 -0.15 6.90 25.30
C PHE A 305 -1.40 7.68 24.89
N GLY A 306 -2.55 7.18 25.30
CA GLY A 306 -3.86 7.76 24.98
C GLY A 306 -4.88 6.66 24.74
N TRP A 307 -6.12 6.93 25.15
CA TRP A 307 -7.23 6.01 24.92
C TRP A 307 -7.47 5.83 23.43
N GLU A 308 -7.30 4.62 22.95
CA GLU A 308 -7.42 4.23 21.56
C GLU A 308 -8.32 3.02 21.41
N ARG A 309 -9.24 3.09 20.47
CA ARG A 309 -10.12 1.96 20.18
C ARG A 309 -9.40 0.95 19.30
N VAL A 310 -9.40 -0.29 19.76
CA VAL A 310 -8.72 -1.40 19.11
C VAL A 310 -9.72 -2.55 18.87
N TYR A 311 -9.46 -3.34 17.83
CA TYR A 311 -10.28 -4.37 17.22
C TYR A 311 -9.53 -5.70 17.17
N ASP A 312 -10.21 -6.78 17.51
CA ASP A 312 -9.68 -8.13 17.45
C ASP A 312 -10.64 -9.09 16.74
N PHE A 313 -10.07 -9.95 15.91
CA PHE A 313 -10.79 -10.90 15.09
C PHE A 313 -10.00 -12.20 14.97
N GLU A 314 -10.73 -13.29 14.73
CA GLU A 314 -10.16 -14.62 14.68
C GLU A 314 -10.14 -15.09 13.23
N VAL A 315 -8.96 -15.27 12.66
CA VAL A 315 -8.79 -16.07 11.45
C VAL A 315 -8.79 -17.56 11.79
N PRO A 316 -9.69 -18.37 11.22
CA PRO A 316 -9.76 -19.80 11.49
C PRO A 316 -8.49 -20.57 11.06
N SER A 317 -8.23 -21.70 11.73
CA SER A 317 -7.14 -22.67 11.49
C SER A 317 -5.71 -22.20 11.80
N THR A 318 -5.34 -21.03 11.31
CA THR A 318 -3.94 -20.56 11.22
C THR A 318 -3.59 -19.59 12.33
N HIS A 319 -4.65 -19.00 12.90
CA HIS A 319 -4.63 -18.03 13.97
C HIS A 319 -3.68 -16.86 13.74
N SER A 320 -3.45 -16.45 12.49
CA SER A 320 -2.51 -15.37 12.14
C SER A 320 -2.94 -14.64 10.87
N PHE A 321 -2.58 -13.38 10.71
CA PHE A 321 -2.90 -12.59 9.52
C PHE A 321 -1.89 -11.47 9.21
N PHE A 322 -1.94 -10.92 8.00
CA PHE A 322 -1.10 -9.79 7.59
C PHE A 322 -1.80 -8.44 7.71
N THR A 323 -1.10 -7.49 8.33
CA THR A 323 -1.45 -6.06 8.35
C THR A 323 -0.25 -5.23 7.95
N ASN A 324 -0.44 -4.31 6.99
CA ASN A 324 0.62 -3.44 6.46
C ASN A 324 1.92 -4.19 6.06
N GLY A 325 1.79 -5.45 5.67
CA GLY A 325 2.88 -6.33 5.28
C GLY A 325 3.67 -7.01 6.42
N ILE A 326 3.18 -6.96 7.66
CA ILE A 326 3.76 -7.60 8.85
C ILE A 326 2.82 -8.72 9.35
N LEU A 327 3.38 -9.87 9.73
CA LEU A 327 2.60 -10.98 10.27
C LEU A 327 2.22 -10.72 11.73
N SER A 328 0.92 -10.81 11.99
CA SER A 328 0.26 -10.66 13.27
C SER A 328 -0.41 -11.98 13.66
N HIS A 329 -0.42 -12.37 14.94
CA HIS A 329 -1.25 -13.49 15.41
C HIS A 329 -2.68 -13.01 15.77
N ASN A 330 -3.65 -13.91 15.81
CA ASN A 330 -4.93 -13.72 16.50
C ASN A 330 -4.70 -13.66 18.00
N THR A 331 -5.62 -13.09 18.78
CA THR A 331 -5.47 -13.15 20.24
C THR A 331 -6.20 -14.39 20.79
N GLY A 332 -5.47 -15.26 21.49
CA GLY A 332 -5.90 -16.62 21.87
C GLY A 332 -6.95 -16.71 22.98
N LYS A 333 -7.75 -15.67 23.21
CA LYS A 333 -8.61 -15.54 24.40
C LYS A 333 -9.77 -16.52 24.44
N THR A 334 -10.43 -16.70 23.31
CA THR A 334 -11.50 -17.70 23.18
C THR A 334 -10.94 -19.11 23.33
N LEU A 335 -9.72 -19.35 22.86
CA LEU A 335 -9.02 -20.62 22.98
C LEU A 335 -8.57 -20.91 24.41
N LEU A 336 -8.03 -19.92 25.13
CA LEU A 336 -7.62 -20.08 26.54
C LEU A 336 -8.84 -20.32 27.43
N ALA A 337 -9.95 -19.61 27.20
CA ALA A 337 -11.19 -19.83 27.94
C ALA A 337 -11.83 -21.20 27.61
N LYS A 338 -11.80 -21.65 26.35
CA LYS A 338 -12.23 -23.01 25.96
C LYS A 338 -11.32 -24.10 26.51
N ALA A 339 -10.00 -23.89 26.51
CA ALA A 339 -9.02 -24.83 27.03
C ALA A 339 -9.11 -24.97 28.55
N VAL A 340 -9.22 -23.85 29.28
CA VAL A 340 -9.45 -23.85 30.73
C VAL A 340 -10.80 -24.47 31.06
N ALA A 341 -11.87 -24.19 30.32
CA ALA A 341 -13.16 -24.83 30.53
C ALA A 341 -13.11 -26.34 30.30
N ASN A 342 -12.41 -26.81 29.27
CA ASN A 342 -12.21 -28.24 29.02
C ASN A 342 -11.35 -28.91 30.11
N GLU A 343 -10.23 -28.32 30.51
CA GLU A 343 -9.37 -28.91 31.56
C GLU A 343 -10.02 -28.89 32.94
N SER A 344 -10.82 -27.86 33.25
CA SER A 344 -11.55 -27.76 34.52
C SER A 344 -12.89 -28.48 34.53
N GLY A 345 -13.31 -29.09 33.41
CA GLY A 345 -14.63 -29.70 33.25
C GLY A 345 -15.79 -28.70 33.34
N ALA A 346 -15.53 -27.41 33.23
CA ALA A 346 -16.53 -26.35 33.28
C ALA A 346 -17.25 -26.23 31.93
N TYR A 347 -18.56 -26.01 31.97
CA TYR A 347 -19.36 -25.80 30.76
C TYR A 347 -19.11 -24.38 30.19
N PHE A 348 -18.54 -24.31 28.99
CA PHE A 348 -18.22 -23.03 28.33
C PHE A 348 -19.44 -22.47 27.59
N ILE A 349 -19.95 -21.33 28.05
CA ILE A 349 -21.04 -20.59 27.38
C ILE A 349 -20.45 -19.35 26.72
N SER A 350 -20.51 -19.30 25.39
CA SER A 350 -20.12 -18.12 24.62
C SER A 350 -21.27 -17.12 24.59
N VAL A 351 -21.17 -16.05 25.37
CA VAL A 351 -22.17 -14.95 25.37
C VAL A 351 -21.62 -13.78 24.55
N ASN A 352 -22.30 -13.43 23.45
CA ASN A 352 -22.01 -12.20 22.71
C ASN A 352 -22.61 -11.02 23.48
N GLY A 353 -21.81 -10.27 24.23
CA GLY A 353 -22.30 -9.11 24.98
C GLY A 353 -22.13 -7.78 24.25
N PRO A 354 -23.23 -7.01 24.10
CA PRO A 354 -23.22 -5.56 24.30
C PRO A 354 -23.74 -5.09 25.69
N GLU A 355 -24.02 -5.97 26.66
CA GLU A 355 -24.82 -5.59 27.85
C GLU A 355 -24.21 -5.72 29.26
N PHE A 356 -22.94 -6.11 29.46
CA PHE A 356 -22.37 -6.08 30.83
C PHE A 356 -21.00 -5.40 30.88
N LEU A 357 -20.97 -4.25 31.54
CA LEU A 357 -19.81 -3.43 31.81
C LEU A 357 -18.74 -4.16 32.66
N SER A 358 -17.51 -4.12 32.12
CA SER A 358 -16.24 -3.88 32.81
C SER A 358 -15.43 -5.02 33.45
N LYS A 359 -14.13 -4.87 33.19
CA LYS A 359 -12.90 -5.43 33.77
C LYS A 359 -12.37 -6.74 33.17
N PHE A 360 -11.20 -6.55 32.55
CA PHE A 360 -10.13 -7.49 32.15
C PHE A 360 -9.85 -7.59 30.65
N TYR A 361 -8.60 -7.25 30.33
CA TYR A 361 -8.03 -6.70 29.10
C TYR A 361 -7.55 -7.77 28.11
N GLY A 362 -7.29 -7.39 26.85
CA GLY A 362 -6.29 -8.08 26.03
C GLY A 362 -6.49 -8.05 24.50
N GLU A 363 -5.47 -7.50 23.88
CA GLU A 363 -4.96 -7.44 22.49
C GLU A 363 -5.86 -7.24 21.26
N SER A 364 -5.48 -6.26 20.42
CA SER A 364 -6.29 -5.72 19.33
C SER A 364 -5.52 -4.69 18.49
N LEU A 365 -5.95 -4.48 17.25
CA LEU A 365 -5.44 -3.48 16.30
C LEU A 365 -6.28 -2.20 16.27
N PRO A 366 -5.72 -0.99 16.17
CA PRO A 366 -6.50 0.26 16.05
C PRO A 366 -7.51 0.28 14.89
N TYR A 367 -8.54 1.14 14.97
CA TYR A 367 -9.60 1.25 13.93
C TYR A 367 -9.05 1.40 12.51
N ASP A 368 -8.06 2.27 12.37
CA ASP A 368 -7.45 2.68 11.12
C ASP A 368 -6.42 1.68 10.59
N GLU A 369 -6.09 0.64 11.36
CA GLU A 369 -5.15 -0.39 10.94
C GLU A 369 -5.72 -1.21 9.78
N LYS A 370 -4.92 -1.40 8.72
CA LYS A 370 -5.38 -2.03 7.47
C LYS A 370 -4.94 -3.48 7.37
N ILE A 371 -5.91 -4.39 7.38
CA ILE A 371 -5.69 -5.83 7.24
C ILE A 371 -5.92 -6.28 5.79
N LEU A 372 -5.19 -7.32 5.37
CA LEU A 372 -5.31 -7.89 4.02
C LEU A 372 -6.44 -8.91 3.99
N VAL A 373 -7.55 -8.61 3.32
CA VAL A 373 -8.76 -9.42 3.30
C VAL A 373 -9.17 -9.80 1.89
N ARG A 374 -9.69 -11.00 1.70
CA ARG A 374 -10.37 -11.44 0.49
C ARG A 374 -11.89 -11.36 0.70
N LYS A 375 -12.55 -10.45 -0.01
CA LYS A 375 -14.01 -10.29 -0.02
C LYS A 375 -14.53 -10.52 -1.43
N ASN A 376 -15.52 -11.39 -1.60
CA ASN A 376 -16.10 -11.75 -2.91
C ASN A 376 -15.04 -12.25 -3.93
N GLY A 377 -14.02 -12.98 -3.47
CA GLY A 377 -12.92 -13.50 -4.30
C GLY A 377 -11.76 -12.52 -4.54
N LEU A 378 -11.77 -11.37 -3.85
CA LEU A 378 -10.90 -10.26 -4.17
C LEU A 378 -10.09 -9.78 -2.96
N ILE A 379 -8.78 -9.61 -3.11
CA ILE A 379 -7.85 -9.25 -2.02
C ILE A 379 -7.67 -7.72 -1.88
N GLN A 380 -8.08 -7.10 -0.76
CA GLN A 380 -7.93 -5.67 -0.43
C GLN A 380 -7.24 -5.43 0.92
N LEU A 381 -6.69 -4.23 1.09
CA LEU A 381 -6.35 -3.66 2.40
C LEU A 381 -7.53 -2.83 2.88
N GLU A 382 -8.12 -3.20 4.01
CA GLU A 382 -9.28 -2.53 4.56
C GLU A 382 -9.08 -2.24 6.05
N GLU A 383 -9.56 -1.08 6.49
CA GLU A 383 -9.51 -0.69 7.90
C GLU A 383 -10.30 -1.70 8.70
N ILE A 384 -9.63 -2.35 9.64
CA ILE A 384 -10.24 -3.37 10.48
C ILE A 384 -11.52 -2.83 11.13
N GLY A 385 -11.51 -1.58 11.59
CA GLY A 385 -12.67 -0.93 12.18
C GLY A 385 -13.89 -0.86 11.26
N LYS A 386 -13.69 -0.63 9.96
CA LYS A 386 -14.80 -0.60 8.98
C LYS A 386 -15.42 -1.98 8.77
N ILE A 387 -14.60 -3.01 8.64
CA ILE A 387 -15.04 -4.40 8.48
C ILE A 387 -15.86 -4.81 9.71
N VAL A 388 -15.35 -4.46 10.89
CA VAL A 388 -15.93 -4.77 12.19
C VAL A 388 -17.26 -4.04 12.37
N GLU A 389 -17.31 -2.72 12.23
CA GLU A 389 -18.52 -1.91 12.47
C GLU A 389 -19.64 -2.26 11.49
N ASN A 390 -19.30 -2.55 10.23
CA ASN A 390 -20.26 -2.97 9.22
C ASN A 390 -20.61 -4.47 9.29
N ARG A 391 -19.99 -5.24 10.20
CA ARG A 391 -20.18 -6.69 10.38
C ARG A 391 -20.01 -7.48 9.08
N GLU A 392 -18.96 -7.16 8.33
CA GLU A 392 -18.72 -7.78 7.03
C GLU A 392 -18.05 -9.15 7.18
N GLU A 393 -18.55 -10.13 6.44
CA GLU A 393 -17.91 -11.44 6.34
C GLU A 393 -16.85 -11.39 5.22
N VAL A 394 -15.59 -11.58 5.60
CA VAL A 394 -14.42 -11.50 4.70
C VAL A 394 -13.45 -12.62 5.04
N GLU A 395 -12.83 -13.21 4.03
CA GLU A 395 -11.68 -14.10 4.22
C GLU A 395 -10.46 -13.21 4.54
N VAL A 396 -9.53 -13.64 5.38
CA VAL A 396 -8.35 -12.84 5.75
C VAL A 396 -7.09 -13.59 5.32
N ALA A 397 -6.09 -12.86 4.82
CA ALA A 397 -4.81 -13.43 4.48
C ALA A 397 -4.12 -14.01 5.72
N CYS A 398 -3.82 -15.30 5.71
CA CYS A 398 -3.23 -16.05 6.82
C CYS A 398 -2.24 -17.13 6.34
N PHE A 399 -1.71 -17.97 7.23
CA PHE A 399 -0.70 -18.99 6.91
C PHE A 399 -1.20 -20.42 7.05
N ASP A 400 -1.10 -21.25 6.02
CA ASP A 400 -1.29 -22.69 6.22
C ASP A 400 -0.22 -23.33 7.13
N GLU A 401 -0.37 -24.62 7.43
CA GLU A 401 0.55 -25.37 8.30
C GLU A 401 2.00 -25.40 7.77
N ASP A 402 2.20 -25.11 6.48
CA ASP A 402 3.50 -25.02 5.81
C ASP A 402 4.05 -23.57 5.76
N PHE A 403 3.43 -22.62 6.45
CA PHE A 403 3.75 -21.19 6.39
C PHE A 403 3.65 -20.58 4.98
N LYS A 404 2.70 -21.03 4.16
CA LYS A 404 2.32 -20.36 2.90
C LYS A 404 1.08 -19.50 3.08
N VAL A 405 1.07 -18.37 2.38
CA VAL A 405 -0.06 -17.41 2.44
C VAL A 405 -1.30 -18.02 1.80
N THR A 406 -2.37 -18.13 2.58
CA THR A 406 -3.72 -18.56 2.18
C THR A 406 -4.75 -17.50 2.61
N PHE A 407 -6.00 -17.62 2.16
CA PHE A 407 -7.11 -16.76 2.61
C PHE A 407 -8.18 -17.67 3.18
N LYS A 408 -8.65 -17.36 4.39
CA LYS A 408 -9.65 -18.15 5.14
C LYS A 408 -10.64 -17.27 5.85
#